data_AF-A0A5K1ERZ1-F1
#
_entry.id   AF-A0A5K1ERZ1-F1
#
_cell.length_a   1.000
_cell.length_b   1.000
_cell.length_c   1.000
_cell.angle_alpha   90.00
_cell.angle_beta   90.00
_cell.angle_gamma   90.00
#
_symmetry.space_group_name_H-M   'P 1'
#
loop_
_entity.id
_entity.type
_entity.pdbx_description
1 polymer ?
#
loop_
_entity_poly.entity_id
_entity_poly.type
_entity_poly.pdbx_seq_one_letter_code
_entity_poly.pdbx_strand_id
1 'polypeptide(L)' 'VSLTGHLFDKFLINEALDVIEAAGGSFHLVRCEVGQSVDAMSYSELE' A
#
# COMPACT_ATOMS: atom_id res chain seq x y z
N VAL A 1 5.64 -5.51 -6.84
CA VAL A 1 4.30 -5.91 -6.31
C VAL A 1 3.37 -4.72 -6.38
N SER A 2 2.07 -4.90 -6.64
CA SER A 2 1.10 -3.80 -6.65
C SER A 2 -0.05 -4.03 -5.68
N LEU A 3 -0.48 -2.98 -4.99
CA LEU A 3 -1.62 -2.93 -4.08
C LEU A 3 -2.67 -1.97 -4.62
N THR A 4 -3.95 -2.38 -4.59
CA THR A 4 -5.08 -1.53 -5.01
C THR A 4 -6.20 -1.67 -4.00
N GLY A 5 -6.75 -0.55 -3.53
CA GLY A 5 -7.67 -0.61 -2.38
C GLY A 5 -7.97 0.75 -1.75
N HIS A 6 -8.77 0.72 -0.69
CA HIS A 6 -8.82 1.79 0.31
C HIS A 6 -7.56 1.74 1.19
N LEU A 7 -6.40 2.02 0.57
CA LEU A 7 -5.09 1.75 1.13
C LEU A 7 -4.87 2.48 2.46
N PHE A 8 -5.42 3.69 2.60
CA PHE A 8 -5.22 4.58 3.74
C PHE A 8 -6.34 4.49 4.79
N ASP A 9 -7.57 4.19 4.38
CA ASP A 9 -8.74 4.23 5.27
C ASP A 9 -8.79 3.03 6.21
N LYS A 10 -8.19 1.90 5.78
CA LYS A 10 -8.22 0.61 6.47
C LYS A 10 -6.84 0.09 6.85
N PHE A 11 -5.82 0.96 6.86
CA PHE A 11 -4.42 0.58 7.12
C PHE A 11 -3.90 -0.57 6.23
N LEU A 12 -4.55 -0.85 5.10
CA LEU A 12 -4.25 -2.01 4.25
C LEU A 12 -2.81 -1.97 3.73
N ILE A 13 -2.33 -0.77 3.37
CA ILE A 13 -0.94 -0.65 2.93
C ILE A 13 0.02 -0.90 4.09
N ASN A 14 -0.25 -0.34 5.27
CA ASN A 14 0.63 -0.51 6.42
C ASN A 14 0.70 -1.98 6.88
N GLU A 15 -0.42 -2.70 6.94
CA GLU A 15 -0.40 -4.13 7.29
C GLU A 15 0.39 -4.96 6.27
N ALA A 16 0.26 -4.65 4.98
CA ALA A 16 1.03 -5.35 3.94
C ALA A 16 2.53 -5.10 4.09
N LEU A 17 2.93 -3.87 4.43
CA LEU A 17 4.32 -3.49 4.65
C LEU A 17 4.89 -4.13 5.92
N ASP A 18 4.13 -4.15 7.01
CA ASP A 18 4.51 -4.79 8.27
C ASP A 18 4.78 -6.29 8.08
N VAL A 19 3.98 -6.98 7.25
CA VAL A 19 4.21 -8.40 6.92
C VAL A 19 5.52 -8.60 6.17
N ILE A 20 5.87 -7.70 5.25
CA ILE A 20 7.13 -7.78 4.50
C ILE A 20 8.32 -7.61 5.45
N GLU A 21 8.29 -6.60 6.32
CA GLU A 21 9.36 -6.36 7.30
C GLU A 21 9.48 -7.48 8.33
N ALA A 22 8.35 -7.99 8.82
CA ALA A 22 8.33 -9.10 9.78
C ALA A 22 8.90 -10.40 9.19
N ALA A 23 8.81 -10.59 7.87
CA ALA A 23 9.45 -11.69 7.17
C ALA A 23 10.96 -11.48 6.91
N GLY A 24 11.52 -10.35 7.34
CA GLY A 24 12.91 -9.96 7.08
C GLY A 24 13.14 -9.42 5.66
N GLY A 25 12.08 -9.09 4.94
CA GLY A 25 12.14 -8.41 3.65
C GLY A 25 12.31 -6.90 3.80
N SER A 26 12.59 -6.24 2.69
CA SER A 26 12.59 -4.79 2.57
C SER A 26 11.74 -4.40 1.37
N PHE A 27 11.21 -3.19 1.36
CA PHE A 27 10.46 -2.68 0.23
C PHE A 27 10.81 -1.21 -0.06
N HIS A 28 10.55 -0.78 -1.28
CA HIS A 28 10.56 0.61 -1.70
C HIS A 28 9.25 0.99 -2.39
N LEU A 29 8.69 2.15 -2.05
CA LEU A 29 7.46 2.63 -2.66
C LEU A 29 7.78 3.31 -4.00
N VAL A 30 7.51 2.61 -5.11
CA VAL A 30 7.85 3.09 -6.47
C VAL A 30 6.80 4.09 -6.97
N ARG A 31 5.52 3.80 -6.74
CA ARG A 31 4.41 4.64 -7.16
C ARG A 31 3.31 4.58 -6.12
N CYS A 32 2.67 5.72 -5.88
CA CYS A 32 1.49 5.80 -5.04
C CYS A 32 0.52 6.84 -5.58
N GLU A 33 -0.70 6.40 -5.86
CA GLU A 33 -1.79 7.21 -6.36
C GLU A 33 -2.93 7.16 -5.36
N VAL A 34 -3.26 8.31 -4.81
CA VAL A 34 -4.32 8.46 -3.81
C VAL A 34 -5.64 8.70 -4.54
N GLY A 35 -6.67 7.98 -4.14
CA GLY A 35 -8.04 8.21 -4.60
C GLY A 35 -8.46 9.66 -4.37
N GLN A 36 -9.20 10.25 -5.32
CA GLN A 36 -9.63 11.66 -5.26
C GLN A 36 -10.74 11.92 -4.23
N SER A 37 -11.22 10.89 -3.53
CA SER A 37 -12.19 10.97 -2.44
C SER A 37 -11.99 9.78 -1.49
N VAL A 38 -12.66 9.83 -0.33
CA VAL A 38 -12.61 8.76 0.68
C VAL A 38 -13.16 7.42 0.15
N ASP A 39 -14.08 7.50 -0.81
CA ASP A 39 -14.70 6.33 -1.43
C ASP A 39 -13.93 5.85 -2.67
N ALA A 40 -12.91 6.60 -3.11
CA ALA A 40 -12.12 6.27 -4.28
C ALA A 40 -10.96 5.34 -3.93
N MET A 41 -10.74 4.33 -4.78
CA MET A 41 -9.64 3.40 -4.64
C MET A 41 -8.29 4.11 -4.89
N SER A 42 -7.30 3.75 -4.09
CA SER A 42 -5.90 4.12 -4.23
C SER A 42 -5.11 2.96 -4.87
N TYR A 43 -3.97 3.29 -5.47
CA TYR A 43 -3.05 2.33 -6.08
C TYR A 43 -1.63 2.57 -5.57
N SER A 44 -0.87 1.52 -5.32
CA SER A 44 0.55 1.61 -4.96
C SER A 44 1.35 0.49 -5.63
N GLU A 45 2.56 0.82 -6.05
CA GLU A 45 3.56 -0.12 -6.57
C GLU A 45 4.76 -0.14 -5.63
N LEU A 46 5.24 -1.35 -5.33
CA LEU A 46 6.30 -1.67 -4.38
C LEU A 46 7.39 -2.49 -5.07
N GLU A 47 8.66 -2.21 -4.78
CA GLU A 47 9.84 -3.00 -5.15
C GLU A 47 10.48 -3.68 -3.94
#